data_AF-A0A4P8WF49-F1
#
_entry.id   AF-A0A4P8WF49-F1
#
_cell.length_a   1.000
_cell.length_b   1.000
_cell.length_c   1.000
_cell.angle_alpha   90.00
_cell.angle_beta   90.00
_cell.angle_gamma   90.00
#
_symmetry.space_group_name_H-M   'P 1'
#
loop_
_entity.id
_entity.type
_entity.pdbx_description
1 polymer ?
#
loop_
_entity_poly.entity_id
_entity_poly.type
_entity_poly.pdbx_seq_one_letter_code
_entity_poly.pdbx_strand_id
1 'polypeptide(L)'
;MRTRRSYLKGAGALLAGVGVAVGAARFTPTDGRTDQGNATDDDAIEPPEQPADDAAVIDIDYDQHDRPGDVYRIWTGKEGESYSFVDDRVYNGDSAMRCRIGNGENNGSNATYWLPVNGYGQPSEVYQRAVISLGDDWEMEGKDVCRFWCTGLNDEAGPAGSGGNGPPTGDDGWSNLVTVTTRGPDGNGTDEYNLAAYTYHMDQSYSAGELEVIAAPIPSGEWFELETHVRMNSIVDGEAVPNGEVRYWLNGELVYERTDFRWTTTDAQAVEHAGPIVRYGGSENAPTDLRLYYDEHRLVLGDAPPIPSYDEQDGFVSPTVRDEYEGRITFVSRDERTTYTIRCDGEIVHSEWSNIDGQRATYNDTVSITDDGETVVEATIVPSSTDGYFYNGEIVSISADPDPAELWVDGDQVDIDDYAGE
;
A
#
# COMPACT_ATOMS: atom_id res chain seq x y z
N MET A 1 -56.44 52.17 -18.35
CA MET A 1 -55.55 51.05 -18.73
C MET A 1 -55.88 49.85 -17.84
N ARG A 2 -55.94 48.67 -18.45
CA ARG A 2 -56.66 47.48 -17.98
C ARG A 2 -55.96 46.72 -16.84
N THR A 3 -56.83 46.13 -16.01
CA THR A 3 -56.70 45.17 -14.92
C THR A 3 -56.25 43.76 -15.33
N ARG A 4 -55.73 42.97 -14.35
CA ARG A 4 -56.08 41.57 -13.94
C ARG A 4 -54.85 40.83 -13.38
N ARG A 5 -54.87 40.33 -12.14
CA ARG A 5 -55.42 39.05 -11.59
C ARG A 5 -54.68 37.78 -12.06
N SER A 6 -54.00 37.16 -11.09
CA SER A 6 -54.01 35.73 -10.67
C SER A 6 -54.25 34.64 -11.71
N TYR A 7 -53.48 33.54 -11.67
CA TYR A 7 -54.02 32.17 -11.65
C TYR A 7 -53.06 31.16 -11.00
N LEU A 8 -53.56 30.57 -9.91
CA LEU A 8 -53.28 29.23 -9.42
C LEU A 8 -54.19 28.27 -10.22
N LYS A 9 -53.69 27.11 -10.67
CA LYS A 9 -54.50 25.90 -10.90
C LYS A 9 -53.61 24.66 -10.76
N GLY A 10 -53.99 23.79 -9.82
CA GLY A 10 -53.63 22.39 -9.80
C GLY A 10 -54.77 21.49 -10.31
N ALA A 11 -54.65 20.21 -9.90
CA ALA A 11 -55.51 19.04 -10.09
C ALA A 11 -55.32 18.33 -11.46
N GLY A 12 -55.17 17.01 -11.53
CA GLY A 12 -55.28 15.94 -10.53
C GLY A 12 -55.96 14.72 -11.17
N ALA A 13 -55.67 13.50 -10.71
CA ALA A 13 -56.62 12.38 -10.74
C ALA A 13 -56.17 11.24 -9.81
N LEU A 14 -57.08 10.88 -8.91
CA LEU A 14 -57.12 9.67 -8.09
C LEU A 14 -57.43 8.42 -8.93
N LEU A 15 -57.03 7.24 -8.44
CA LEU A 15 -57.89 6.06 -8.36
C LEU A 15 -57.50 5.20 -7.13
N ALA A 16 -58.51 4.89 -6.30
CA ALA A 16 -58.51 3.91 -5.21
C ALA A 16 -58.26 2.48 -5.76
N GLY A 17 -57.76 1.48 -5.05
CA GLY A 17 -57.65 1.18 -3.62
C GLY A 17 -58.09 -0.29 -3.44
N VAL A 18 -57.33 -1.13 -2.73
CA VAL A 18 -57.76 -2.36 -2.03
C VAL A 18 -56.60 -2.76 -1.10
N GLY A 19 -56.89 -2.97 0.19
CA GLY A 19 -55.93 -3.44 1.17
C GLY A 19 -55.80 -4.97 1.19
N VAL A 20 -54.63 -5.44 1.64
CA VAL A 20 -54.45 -6.73 2.31
C VAL A 20 -53.43 -6.53 3.42
N ALA A 21 -53.79 -6.97 4.62
CA ALA A 21 -52.93 -7.04 5.80
C ALA A 21 -52.41 -8.48 5.94
N VAL A 22 -51.10 -8.70 5.94
CA VAL A 22 -50.33 -9.84 6.52
C VAL A 22 -48.86 -9.40 6.45
N GLY A 23 -47.96 -9.52 7.41
CA GLY A 23 -47.94 -10.05 8.77
C GLY A 23 -46.54 -9.81 9.32
N ALA A 24 -46.44 -9.60 10.63
CA ALA A 24 -45.16 -9.54 11.34
C ALA A 24 -44.46 -10.90 11.26
N ALA A 25 -43.30 -10.96 10.62
CA ALA A 25 -42.42 -12.11 10.70
C ALA A 25 -41.59 -12.00 11.98
N ARG A 26 -41.91 -12.87 12.93
CA ARG A 26 -41.14 -13.14 14.14
C ARG A 26 -39.82 -13.79 13.73
N PHE A 27 -38.71 -13.19 14.12
CA PHE A 27 -37.42 -13.89 14.17
C PHE A 27 -37.52 -14.98 15.24
N THR A 28 -37.29 -16.22 14.83
CA THR A 28 -37.07 -17.35 15.74
C THR A 28 -35.56 -17.59 15.73
N PRO A 29 -34.86 -17.52 16.87
CA PRO A 29 -33.46 -17.89 16.92
C PRO A 29 -33.37 -19.41 16.82
N THR A 30 -32.65 -19.91 15.82
CA THR A 30 -32.18 -21.30 15.83
C THR A 30 -30.90 -21.36 16.65
N ASP A 31 -31.04 -21.88 17.87
CA ASP A 31 -29.95 -22.48 18.62
C ASP A 31 -29.28 -23.59 17.79
N GLY A 32 -27.96 -23.55 17.76
CA GLY A 32 -27.12 -24.55 17.11
C GLY A 32 -25.68 -24.46 17.58
N ARG A 33 -25.47 -24.54 18.91
CA ARG A 33 -24.14 -24.64 19.54
C ARG A 33 -23.83 -26.09 19.86
N THR A 34 -22.82 -26.65 19.19
CA THR A 34 -21.82 -27.65 19.64
C THR A 34 -20.82 -27.73 18.48
N ASP A 35 -19.55 -27.36 18.61
CA ASP A 35 -18.56 -28.00 19.47
C ASP A 35 -17.47 -27.01 19.92
N GLN A 36 -17.09 -27.12 21.20
CA GLN A 36 -15.87 -26.53 21.74
C GLN A 36 -14.73 -27.53 21.54
N GLY A 37 -13.85 -27.23 20.59
CA GLY A 37 -12.49 -27.79 20.55
C GLY A 37 -11.56 -26.90 21.35
N ASN A 38 -10.83 -27.50 22.29
CA ASN A 38 -9.80 -26.88 23.12
C ASN A 38 -8.78 -26.11 22.26
N ALA A 39 -8.56 -24.84 22.57
CA ALA A 39 -7.36 -24.11 22.22
C ALA A 39 -6.29 -24.39 23.28
N THR A 40 -5.22 -25.04 22.88
CA THR A 40 -3.91 -25.01 23.56
C THR A 40 -2.88 -24.59 22.52
N ASP A 41 -1.93 -23.79 23.00
CA ASP A 41 -0.65 -23.38 22.40
C ASP A 41 -0.66 -22.10 21.54
N ASP A 42 -0.26 -20.99 22.20
CA ASP A 42 0.93 -20.16 21.92
C ASP A 42 1.57 -20.19 20.52
N ASP A 43 0.78 -20.06 19.45
CA ASP A 43 1.30 -19.62 18.15
C ASP A 43 1.14 -18.10 18.06
N ALA A 44 2.14 -17.37 18.55
CA ALA A 44 2.34 -15.99 18.15
C ALA A 44 2.53 -15.98 16.62
N ILE A 45 1.55 -15.42 15.91
CA ILE A 45 1.62 -15.25 14.45
C ILE A 45 2.81 -14.33 14.19
N GLU A 46 3.85 -14.87 13.55
CA GLU A 46 5.01 -14.10 13.15
C GLU A 46 4.59 -13.00 12.15
N PRO A 47 5.22 -11.81 12.16
CA PRO A 47 4.99 -10.80 11.15
C PRO A 47 5.24 -11.40 9.75
N PRO A 48 4.59 -10.86 8.70
CA PRO A 48 4.57 -11.45 7.37
C PRO A 48 5.99 -11.66 6.84
N GLU A 49 6.16 -12.77 6.12
CA GLU A 49 7.30 -12.98 5.23
C GLU A 49 7.47 -11.75 4.32
N GLN A 50 8.72 -11.28 4.20
CA GLN A 50 9.06 -10.05 3.49
C GLN A 50 8.48 -10.01 2.07
N PRO A 51 8.11 -8.81 1.56
CA PRO A 51 7.92 -8.67 0.13
C PRO A 51 9.26 -9.04 -0.53
N ALA A 52 9.26 -10.09 -1.31
CA ALA A 52 9.37 -9.92 -2.73
C ALA A 52 10.50 -8.92 -3.25
N ASP A 53 11.53 -9.39 -3.99
CA ASP A 53 12.89 -8.87 -4.36
C ASP A 53 13.00 -8.03 -5.67
N ASP A 54 12.14 -8.20 -6.67
CA ASP A 54 11.97 -7.36 -7.88
C ASP A 54 11.15 -6.08 -7.61
N ALA A 55 10.81 -5.80 -6.34
CA ALA A 55 9.73 -4.88 -6.05
C ALA A 55 10.23 -3.47 -6.20
N ALA A 56 9.52 -2.67 -6.99
CA ALA A 56 9.80 -1.25 -7.05
C ALA A 56 9.48 -0.63 -5.67
N VAL A 57 10.52 -0.15 -5.00
CA VAL A 57 10.38 0.59 -3.74
C VAL A 57 10.25 2.08 -4.05
N ILE A 58 9.28 2.73 -3.41
CA ILE A 58 9.04 4.16 -3.51
C ILE A 58 9.03 4.69 -2.09
N ASP A 59 10.11 5.34 -1.68
CA ASP A 59 10.16 6.10 -0.43
C ASP A 59 9.77 7.56 -0.73
N ILE A 60 8.76 8.08 -0.05
CA ILE A 60 8.28 9.45 -0.22
C ILE A 60 8.84 10.31 0.92
N ASP A 61 9.89 11.06 0.60
CA ASP A 61 10.50 12.04 1.51
C ASP A 61 9.81 13.41 1.35
N TYR A 62 8.96 13.78 2.30
CA TYR A 62 8.23 15.04 2.24
C TYR A 62 9.13 16.28 2.25
N ASP A 63 10.35 16.18 2.79
CA ASP A 63 11.30 17.30 2.85
C ASP A 63 11.87 17.67 1.47
N GLN A 64 11.70 16.79 0.48
CA GLN A 64 12.12 17.01 -0.90
C GLN A 64 11.06 17.70 -1.78
N HIS A 65 9.89 18.03 -1.21
CA HIS A 65 8.76 18.54 -1.96
C HIS A 65 8.23 19.85 -1.38
N ASP A 66 7.90 20.81 -2.25
CA ASP A 66 7.38 22.11 -1.81
C ASP A 66 5.89 22.03 -1.41
N ARG A 67 5.15 21.08 -1.99
CA ARG A 67 3.71 20.91 -1.75
C ARG A 67 3.23 19.48 -2.04
N PRO A 68 2.13 19.02 -1.41
CA PRO A 68 1.65 17.64 -1.57
C PRO A 68 1.33 17.23 -3.01
N GLY A 69 0.91 18.17 -3.86
CA GLY A 69 0.61 17.91 -5.27
C GLY A 69 1.83 17.65 -6.15
N ASP A 70 3.05 17.82 -5.62
CA ASP A 70 4.28 17.39 -6.31
C ASP A 70 4.49 15.88 -6.21
N VAL A 71 3.85 15.22 -5.23
CA VAL A 71 3.90 13.76 -4.99
C VAL A 71 2.59 13.10 -5.37
N TYR A 72 1.48 13.68 -4.92
CA TYR A 72 0.17 13.06 -4.94
C TYR A 72 -0.76 13.69 -5.96
N ARG A 73 -1.64 12.87 -6.54
CA ARG A 73 -2.78 13.33 -7.31
C ARG A 73 -3.87 13.82 -6.37
N ILE A 74 -4.12 15.14 -6.37
CA ILE A 74 -5.17 15.75 -5.54
C ILE A 74 -6.46 15.96 -6.37
N TRP A 75 -7.41 15.03 -6.27
CA TRP A 75 -8.59 15.01 -7.17
C TRP A 75 -9.58 16.15 -6.98
N THR A 76 -9.79 16.62 -5.75
CA THR A 76 -10.85 17.60 -5.49
C THR A 76 -10.35 19.04 -5.48
N GLY A 77 -9.07 19.26 -5.80
CA GLY A 77 -8.46 20.58 -5.94
C GLY A 77 -8.28 21.35 -4.63
N LYS A 78 -8.40 20.68 -3.48
CA LYS A 78 -8.24 21.28 -2.13
C LYS A 78 -6.77 21.29 -1.65
N GLU A 79 -5.81 21.45 -2.54
CA GLU A 79 -4.40 21.63 -2.16
C GLU A 79 -4.22 22.97 -1.44
N GLY A 80 -3.49 22.98 -0.32
CA GLY A 80 -3.30 24.16 0.54
C GLY A 80 -4.50 24.47 1.46
N GLU A 81 -5.68 23.90 1.20
CA GLU A 81 -6.86 24.01 2.08
C GLU A 81 -7.02 22.77 2.96
N SER A 82 -7.08 21.59 2.34
CA SER A 82 -7.19 20.31 3.04
C SER A 82 -5.84 19.64 3.21
N TYR A 83 -5.00 19.59 2.17
CA TYR A 83 -3.66 19.00 2.25
C TYR A 83 -2.56 20.05 2.26
N SER A 84 -1.60 19.91 3.16
CA SER A 84 -0.42 20.78 3.28
C SER A 84 0.72 20.05 3.97
N PHE A 85 1.97 20.29 3.56
CA PHE A 85 3.12 19.98 4.41
C PHE A 85 3.18 20.98 5.58
N VAL A 86 3.52 20.48 6.76
CA VAL A 86 3.58 21.22 8.02
C VAL A 86 4.83 20.85 8.81
N ASP A 87 5.31 21.77 9.63
CA ASP A 87 6.52 21.64 10.45
C ASP A 87 6.22 21.62 11.97
N ASP A 88 4.95 21.79 12.35
CA ASP A 88 4.52 21.88 13.76
C ASP A 88 4.16 20.53 14.39
N ARG A 89 4.00 19.49 13.57
CA ARG A 89 3.74 18.11 14.00
C ARG A 89 4.32 17.15 12.97
N VAL A 90 5.55 16.74 13.22
CA VAL A 90 6.38 15.89 12.35
C VAL A 90 6.81 14.66 13.13
N TYR A 91 6.82 13.48 12.49
CA TYR A 91 7.33 12.27 13.10
C TYR A 91 8.84 12.15 12.87
N ASN A 92 9.29 12.37 11.63
CA ASN A 92 10.71 12.39 11.26
C ASN A 92 10.99 13.47 10.20
N GLY A 93 12.22 13.99 10.15
CA GLY A 93 12.60 15.06 9.22
C GLY A 93 12.09 16.44 9.64
N ASP A 94 11.90 17.31 8.65
CA ASP A 94 11.48 18.71 8.81
C ASP A 94 9.98 18.92 8.54
N SER A 95 9.32 17.98 7.86
CA SER A 95 7.93 18.14 7.43
C SER A 95 7.12 16.84 7.46
N ALA A 96 5.82 16.99 7.74
CA ALA A 96 4.83 15.93 7.61
C ALA A 96 3.65 16.41 6.77
N MET A 97 2.91 15.48 6.17
CA MET A 97 1.70 15.82 5.44
C MET A 97 0.48 15.86 6.37
N ARG A 98 -0.22 16.99 6.41
CA ARG A 98 -1.50 17.13 7.12
C ARG A 98 -2.67 17.12 6.16
N CYS A 99 -3.71 16.36 6.47
CA CYS A 99 -5.05 16.49 5.90
C CYS A 99 -6.03 17.12 6.91
N ARG A 100 -6.91 18.02 6.45
CA ARG A 100 -8.02 18.60 7.23
C ARG A 100 -9.38 18.32 6.60
N ILE A 101 -10.34 17.93 7.44
CA ILE A 101 -11.78 17.99 7.15
C ILE A 101 -12.38 19.09 8.03
N GLY A 102 -13.04 20.08 7.44
CA GLY A 102 -13.68 21.15 8.20
C GLY A 102 -14.91 20.67 8.96
N ASN A 103 -15.22 21.30 10.11
CA ASN A 103 -16.49 21.10 10.81
C ASN A 103 -17.67 21.34 9.85
N GLY A 104 -18.60 20.39 9.78
CA GLY A 104 -19.76 20.45 8.89
C GLY A 104 -19.45 20.06 7.44
N GLU A 105 -18.20 19.68 7.13
CA GLU A 105 -17.80 19.09 5.86
C GLU A 105 -17.64 17.57 6.00
N ASN A 106 -17.54 16.89 4.86
CA ASN A 106 -17.29 15.44 4.83
C ASN A 106 -16.14 15.03 3.91
N ASN A 107 -15.63 15.96 3.10
CA ASN A 107 -14.60 15.69 2.12
C ASN A 107 -13.28 16.37 2.49
N GLY A 108 -12.31 15.57 2.93
CA GLY A 108 -10.92 15.97 3.16
C GLY A 108 -10.08 15.98 1.88
N SER A 109 -10.64 15.57 0.74
CA SER A 109 -9.94 15.29 -0.50
C SER A 109 -9.17 13.96 -0.49
N ASN A 110 -8.88 13.51 -1.69
CA ASN A 110 -8.02 12.37 -1.95
C ASN A 110 -6.67 12.92 -2.41
N ALA A 111 -5.58 12.37 -1.88
CA ALA A 111 -4.21 12.68 -2.25
C ALA A 111 -3.48 11.35 -2.42
N THR A 112 -3.74 10.68 -3.54
CA THR A 112 -3.22 9.33 -3.80
C THR A 112 -1.96 9.38 -4.65
N TYR A 113 -1.06 8.44 -4.42
CA TYR A 113 0.01 8.18 -5.35
C TYR A 113 -0.60 7.55 -6.61
N TRP A 114 -0.27 8.09 -7.79
CA TRP A 114 -0.83 7.62 -9.06
C TRP A 114 0.21 6.78 -9.80
N LEU A 115 0.13 5.47 -9.63
CA LEU A 115 1.16 4.53 -10.09
C LEU A 115 1.41 4.63 -11.60
N PRO A 116 0.38 4.67 -12.49
CA PRO A 116 0.60 4.79 -13.93
C PRO A 116 1.32 6.07 -14.35
N VAL A 117 0.97 7.22 -13.77
CA VAL A 117 1.57 8.50 -14.16
C VAL A 117 2.98 8.68 -13.65
N ASN A 118 3.32 8.00 -12.55
CA ASN A 118 4.69 7.92 -12.06
C ASN A 118 5.50 6.79 -12.72
N GLY A 119 4.98 6.14 -13.78
CA GLY A 119 5.73 5.20 -14.60
C GLY A 119 5.67 3.74 -14.17
N TYR A 120 4.89 3.41 -13.13
CA TYR A 120 4.81 2.06 -12.57
C TYR A 120 3.67 1.20 -13.14
N GLY A 121 2.89 1.74 -14.07
CA GLY A 121 1.71 1.06 -14.59
C GLY A 121 0.69 0.77 -13.48
N GLN A 122 0.01 -0.37 -13.57
CA GLN A 122 -0.90 -0.84 -12.52
C GLN A 122 -0.38 -2.19 -12.00
N PRO A 123 0.40 -2.23 -10.90
CA PRO A 123 0.92 -3.48 -10.35
C PRO A 123 -0.20 -4.38 -9.79
N SER A 124 0.02 -5.70 -9.86
CA SER A 124 -0.84 -6.74 -9.28
C SER A 124 -0.76 -6.82 -7.74
N GLU A 125 0.26 -6.21 -7.14
CA GLU A 125 0.51 -6.25 -5.71
C GLU A 125 1.11 -4.94 -5.25
N VAL A 126 0.60 -4.41 -4.13
CA VAL A 126 1.13 -3.21 -3.48
C VAL A 126 1.14 -3.44 -1.98
N TYR A 127 2.32 -3.27 -1.41
CA TYR A 127 2.52 -3.05 0.01
C TYR A 127 2.80 -1.57 0.25
N GLN A 128 2.29 -1.01 1.33
CA GLN A 128 2.62 0.36 1.74
C GLN A 128 2.66 0.48 3.26
N ARG A 129 3.55 1.36 3.73
CA ARG A 129 3.74 1.70 5.13
C ARG A 129 3.68 3.21 5.29
N ALA A 130 3.03 3.68 6.36
CA ALA A 130 3.12 5.08 6.76
C ALA A 130 2.96 5.20 8.28
N VAL A 131 3.52 6.27 8.84
CA VAL A 131 3.29 6.67 10.22
C VAL A 131 2.18 7.73 10.23
N ILE A 132 1.10 7.47 10.96
CA ILE A 132 -0.15 8.22 10.89
C ILE A 132 -0.54 8.70 12.29
N SER A 133 -1.13 9.90 12.38
CA SER A 133 -1.70 10.40 13.64
C SER A 133 -3.06 11.03 13.39
N LEU A 134 -4.04 10.64 14.21
CA LEU A 134 -5.28 11.41 14.37
C LEU A 134 -4.96 12.63 15.25
N GLY A 135 -5.48 13.81 14.91
CA GLY A 135 -5.27 15.02 15.71
C GLY A 135 -5.70 14.86 17.18
N ASP A 136 -5.12 15.65 18.07
CA ASP A 136 -5.42 15.59 19.52
C ASP A 136 -6.88 15.94 19.85
N ASP A 137 -7.53 16.69 18.95
CA ASP A 137 -8.94 17.09 19.02
C ASP A 137 -9.86 16.22 18.14
N TRP A 138 -9.40 15.01 17.78
CA TRP A 138 -10.19 14.09 16.97
C TRP A 138 -11.43 13.60 17.73
N GLU A 139 -12.59 13.94 17.20
CA GLU A 139 -13.89 13.54 17.75
C GLU A 139 -14.81 13.04 16.64
N MET A 140 -15.40 11.86 16.83
CA MET A 140 -16.43 11.30 15.95
C MET A 140 -17.72 11.07 16.72
N GLU A 141 -18.85 11.10 16.02
CA GLU A 141 -20.16 10.85 16.62
C GLU A 141 -20.71 9.45 16.27
N GLY A 142 -21.45 8.88 17.22
CA GLY A 142 -22.33 7.74 16.97
C GLY A 142 -21.60 6.50 16.45
N LYS A 143 -21.94 6.09 15.23
CA LYS A 143 -21.37 4.92 14.53
C LYS A 143 -20.76 5.36 13.20
N ASP A 144 -20.19 6.54 13.17
CA ASP A 144 -19.63 7.12 11.95
C ASP A 144 -18.33 6.39 11.56
N VAL A 145 -17.93 6.63 10.32
CA VAL A 145 -16.70 6.10 9.73
C VAL A 145 -15.95 7.25 9.09
N CYS A 146 -14.63 7.26 9.17
CA CYS A 146 -13.80 8.16 8.39
C CYS A 146 -12.78 7.32 7.63
N ARG A 147 -12.87 7.32 6.31
CA ARG A 147 -11.83 6.78 5.43
C ARG A 147 -10.63 7.70 5.52
N PHE A 148 -9.44 7.13 5.66
CA PHE A 148 -8.22 7.92 5.76
C PHE A 148 -7.02 7.36 4.98
N TRP A 149 -7.12 6.13 4.49
CA TRP A 149 -6.04 5.46 3.75
C TRP A 149 -6.61 4.56 2.66
N CYS A 150 -5.92 4.46 1.53
CA CYS A 150 -6.25 3.62 0.39
C CYS A 150 -5.18 2.56 0.21
N THR A 151 -5.52 1.32 0.54
CA THR A 151 -4.65 0.17 0.29
C THR A 151 -4.47 -0.06 -1.21
N GLY A 152 -5.56 0.08 -1.96
CA GLY A 152 -5.56 0.00 -3.41
C GLY A 152 -6.91 0.45 -3.99
N LEU A 153 -6.87 0.99 -5.19
CA LEU A 153 -8.06 1.44 -5.93
C LEU A 153 -7.76 1.39 -7.42
N ASN A 154 -8.79 1.07 -8.20
CA ASN A 154 -8.82 1.28 -9.64
C ASN A 154 -10.11 2.04 -9.99
N ASP A 155 -9.97 3.25 -10.53
CA ASP A 155 -11.10 4.07 -10.97
C ASP A 155 -11.11 4.35 -12.48
N GLU A 156 -10.01 4.03 -13.18
CA GLU A 156 -9.92 4.08 -14.64
C GLU A 156 -10.86 3.07 -15.32
N ALA A 157 -11.01 1.86 -14.76
CA ALA A 157 -11.87 0.83 -15.33
C ALA A 157 -13.37 1.17 -15.24
N GLY A 158 -13.77 1.97 -14.25
CA GLY A 158 -15.15 2.41 -14.10
C GLY A 158 -15.53 2.90 -12.71
N PRO A 159 -16.81 3.28 -12.53
CA PRO A 159 -17.27 3.96 -11.32
C PRO A 159 -17.67 3.01 -10.17
N ALA A 160 -17.74 1.69 -10.38
CA ALA A 160 -18.32 0.76 -9.40
C ALA A 160 -17.44 0.58 -8.15
N GLY A 161 -16.14 0.84 -8.26
CA GLY A 161 -15.20 0.85 -7.13
C GLY A 161 -15.43 1.95 -6.08
N SER A 162 -16.46 2.79 -6.24
CA SER A 162 -16.74 3.88 -5.29
C SER A 162 -18.20 4.39 -5.34
N GLY A 163 -18.52 5.33 -4.45
CA GLY A 163 -19.67 6.24 -4.61
C GLY A 163 -21.07 5.65 -4.46
N GLY A 164 -21.18 4.34 -4.18
CA GLY A 164 -22.49 3.68 -4.08
C GLY A 164 -23.04 3.20 -5.43
N ASN A 165 -22.19 3.07 -6.44
CA ASN A 165 -22.58 2.80 -7.83
C ASN A 165 -22.99 1.34 -8.11
N GLY A 166 -22.94 0.47 -7.10
CA GLY A 166 -23.24 -0.96 -7.25
C GLY A 166 -22.01 -1.82 -6.92
N PRO A 167 -22.20 -3.13 -6.75
CA PRO A 167 -21.10 -4.08 -6.73
C PRO A 167 -20.32 -4.02 -8.05
N PRO A 168 -18.97 -3.99 -8.02
CA PRO A 168 -18.14 -4.25 -9.19
C PRO A 168 -18.54 -5.49 -9.97
N THR A 169 -18.52 -5.42 -11.30
CA THR A 169 -18.72 -6.55 -12.22
C THR A 169 -17.41 -7.24 -12.60
N GLY A 170 -16.27 -6.69 -12.20
CA GLY A 170 -14.93 -7.21 -12.43
C GLY A 170 -14.15 -6.49 -13.54
N ASP A 171 -14.80 -5.58 -14.27
CA ASP A 171 -14.21 -4.76 -15.34
C ASP A 171 -14.55 -3.27 -15.21
N ASP A 172 -15.12 -2.84 -14.08
CA ASP A 172 -15.70 -1.51 -13.85
C ASP A 172 -15.26 -0.82 -12.54
N GLY A 173 -14.06 -1.18 -12.04
CA GLY A 173 -13.42 -0.59 -10.87
C GLY A 173 -13.55 -1.41 -9.58
N TRP A 174 -12.65 -1.19 -8.61
CA TRP A 174 -12.69 -1.80 -7.27
C TRP A 174 -11.92 -0.91 -6.28
N SER A 175 -12.10 -1.09 -4.98
CA SER A 175 -11.28 -0.38 -3.99
C SER A 175 -11.21 -1.07 -2.64
N ASN A 176 -10.12 -0.82 -1.91
CA ASN A 176 -10.00 -1.13 -0.50
C ASN A 176 -9.45 0.10 0.24
N LEU A 177 -10.20 0.54 1.25
CA LEU A 177 -9.87 1.70 2.08
C LEU A 177 -9.81 1.30 3.55
N VAL A 178 -8.83 1.83 4.28
CA VAL A 178 -8.81 1.76 5.75
C VAL A 178 -9.61 2.92 6.30
N THR A 179 -10.39 2.60 7.34
CA THR A 179 -11.27 3.54 8.02
C THR A 179 -11.04 3.52 9.51
N VAL A 180 -11.24 4.66 10.14
CA VAL A 180 -11.43 4.76 11.59
C VAL A 180 -12.93 4.84 11.88
N THR A 181 -13.38 4.16 12.93
CA THR A 181 -14.78 4.13 13.33
C THR A 181 -14.96 4.03 14.83
N THR A 182 -16.07 4.53 15.35
CA THR A 182 -16.52 4.32 16.74
C THR A 182 -17.38 3.07 16.87
N ARG A 183 -17.35 2.16 15.89
CA ARG A 183 -18.03 0.87 15.97
C ARG A 183 -17.10 -0.17 16.57
N GLY A 184 -17.66 -1.09 17.34
CA GLY A 184 -17.04 -2.35 17.72
C GLY A 184 -17.35 -3.46 16.70
N PRO A 185 -16.67 -4.61 16.78
CA PRO A 185 -16.87 -5.76 15.88
C PRO A 185 -18.29 -6.34 15.89
N ASP A 186 -19.03 -6.16 16.99
CA ASP A 186 -20.43 -6.54 17.12
C ASP A 186 -21.41 -5.52 16.48
N GLY A 187 -20.87 -4.47 15.86
CA GLY A 187 -21.60 -3.37 15.25
C GLY A 187 -22.16 -2.36 16.26
N ASN A 188 -21.91 -2.50 17.56
CA ASN A 188 -22.30 -1.52 18.57
C ASN A 188 -21.30 -0.36 18.63
N GLY A 189 -21.67 0.74 19.29
CA GLY A 189 -20.74 1.86 19.48
C GLY A 189 -19.73 1.54 20.58
N THR A 190 -18.51 2.06 20.44
CA THR A 190 -17.41 1.99 21.40
C THR A 190 -16.92 3.38 21.76
N ASP A 191 -16.30 3.52 22.95
CA ASP A 191 -15.61 4.75 23.36
C ASP A 191 -14.21 4.86 22.73
N GLU A 192 -13.75 3.79 22.08
CA GLU A 192 -12.47 3.70 21.36
C GLU A 192 -12.69 3.87 19.85
N TYR A 193 -11.64 4.35 19.17
CA TYR A 193 -11.57 4.39 17.72
C TYR A 193 -10.99 3.07 17.20
N ASN A 194 -11.76 2.31 16.44
CA ASN A 194 -11.32 1.06 15.84
C ASN A 194 -10.99 1.27 14.36
N LEU A 195 -10.06 0.45 13.85
CA LEU A 195 -9.90 0.28 12.42
C LEU A 195 -11.08 -0.50 11.81
N ALA A 196 -11.35 -0.26 10.53
CA ALA A 196 -12.24 -1.09 9.74
C ALA A 196 -11.81 -1.07 8.26
N ALA A 197 -11.95 -2.20 7.58
CA ALA A 197 -11.80 -2.30 6.13
C ALA A 197 -13.09 -1.84 5.45
N TYR A 198 -12.98 -1.00 4.42
CA TYR A 198 -14.10 -0.58 3.59
C TYR A 198 -13.82 -0.88 2.12
N THR A 199 -14.51 -1.88 1.58
CA THR A 199 -14.09 -2.56 0.36
C THR A 199 -15.19 -2.60 -0.69
N TYR A 200 -14.86 -2.24 -1.93
CA TYR A 200 -15.66 -2.53 -3.11
C TYR A 200 -15.03 -3.70 -3.88
N HIS A 201 -15.78 -4.80 -4.04
CA HIS A 201 -15.34 -6.04 -4.67
C HIS A 201 -16.54 -6.79 -5.28
N MET A 202 -16.29 -7.74 -6.18
CA MET A 202 -17.35 -8.40 -6.97
C MET A 202 -18.37 -9.18 -6.13
N ASP A 203 -18.01 -9.54 -4.90
CA ASP A 203 -18.82 -10.35 -3.99
C ASP A 203 -19.64 -9.53 -2.98
N GLN A 204 -19.53 -8.20 -2.99
CA GLN A 204 -20.24 -7.37 -2.03
C GLN A 204 -21.77 -7.46 -2.23
N SER A 205 -22.51 -7.49 -1.13
CA SER A 205 -23.98 -7.65 -1.16
C SER A 205 -24.75 -6.34 -1.43
N TYR A 206 -24.10 -5.19 -1.30
CA TYR A 206 -24.74 -3.87 -1.33
C TYR A 206 -24.05 -2.94 -2.31
N SER A 207 -24.72 -1.85 -2.68
CA SER A 207 -24.16 -0.87 -3.62
C SER A 207 -23.06 -0.01 -3.01
N ALA A 208 -23.02 0.11 -1.69
CA ALA A 208 -21.93 0.72 -0.94
C ALA A 208 -20.90 -0.36 -0.57
N GLY A 209 -19.66 0.05 -0.32
CA GLY A 209 -18.59 -0.86 0.08
C GLY A 209 -18.95 -1.66 1.34
N GLU A 210 -18.47 -2.89 1.38
CA GLU A 210 -18.54 -3.77 2.56
C GLU A 210 -17.66 -3.18 3.66
N LEU A 211 -18.21 -3.07 4.88
CA LEU A 211 -17.49 -2.56 6.05
C LEU A 211 -17.25 -3.72 7.03
N GLU A 212 -15.98 -4.00 7.31
CA GLU A 212 -15.57 -5.01 8.28
C GLU A 212 -14.84 -4.31 9.43
N VAL A 213 -15.46 -4.29 10.61
CA VAL A 213 -14.86 -3.65 11.79
C VAL A 213 -13.81 -4.56 12.42
N ILE A 214 -12.62 -4.01 12.60
CA ILE A 214 -11.44 -4.70 13.12
C ILE A 214 -11.32 -4.35 14.60
N ALA A 215 -11.09 -5.34 15.46
CA ALA A 215 -10.93 -5.15 16.90
C ALA A 215 -9.56 -4.56 17.28
N ALA A 216 -9.11 -3.54 16.54
CA ALA A 216 -7.82 -2.89 16.69
C ALA A 216 -8.02 -1.42 17.02
N PRO A 217 -7.98 -1.05 18.32
CA PRO A 217 -8.13 0.33 18.74
C PRO A 217 -6.90 1.16 18.34
N ILE A 218 -7.12 2.37 17.85
CA ILE A 218 -6.07 3.35 17.55
C ILE A 218 -6.22 4.60 18.42
N PRO A 219 -5.11 5.15 18.93
CA PRO A 219 -5.14 6.34 19.77
C PRO A 219 -5.38 7.60 18.94
N SER A 220 -6.11 8.57 19.52
CA SER A 220 -6.09 9.95 19.05
C SER A 220 -4.93 10.71 19.68
N GLY A 221 -4.27 11.56 18.91
CA GLY A 221 -3.20 12.42 19.39
C GLY A 221 -1.81 11.77 19.45
N GLU A 222 -1.71 10.49 19.12
CA GLU A 222 -0.46 9.75 19.06
C GLU A 222 -0.17 9.31 17.63
N TRP A 223 1.11 9.05 17.33
CA TRP A 223 1.52 8.45 16.07
C TRP A 223 1.43 6.93 16.18
N PHE A 224 0.95 6.29 15.13
CA PHE A 224 0.93 4.84 14.98
C PHE A 224 1.41 4.48 13.58
N GLU A 225 2.06 3.34 13.45
CA GLU A 225 2.46 2.80 12.16
C GLU A 225 1.31 1.97 11.58
N LEU A 226 0.97 2.25 10.33
CA LEU A 226 0.02 1.47 9.56
C LEU A 226 0.72 0.91 8.33
N GLU A 227 0.62 -0.40 8.19
CA GLU A 227 1.07 -1.10 7.00
C GLU A 227 -0.12 -1.77 6.35
N THR A 228 -0.21 -1.68 5.02
CA THR A 228 -1.30 -2.29 4.27
C THR A 228 -0.78 -2.98 3.03
N HIS A 229 -1.40 -4.10 2.72
CA HIS A 229 -1.07 -4.93 1.56
C HIS A 229 -2.34 -5.24 0.79
N VAL A 230 -2.26 -5.18 -0.54
CA VAL A 230 -3.28 -5.72 -1.43
C VAL A 230 -2.62 -6.51 -2.55
N ARG A 231 -3.19 -7.68 -2.83
CA ARG A 231 -2.85 -8.49 -4.00
C ARG A 231 -4.10 -8.77 -4.84
N MET A 232 -3.96 -8.59 -6.14
CA MET A 232 -4.98 -8.90 -7.13
C MET A 232 -5.29 -10.40 -7.12
N ASN A 233 -6.50 -10.75 -7.55
CA ASN A 233 -6.87 -12.14 -7.74
C ASN A 233 -6.31 -12.68 -9.06
N SER A 234 -6.12 -14.00 -9.16
CA SER A 234 -5.82 -14.63 -10.45
C SER A 234 -7.07 -14.76 -11.31
N ILE A 235 -6.85 -14.87 -12.62
CA ILE A 235 -7.90 -15.04 -13.64
C ILE A 235 -7.66 -16.36 -14.37
N VAL A 236 -8.70 -17.22 -14.41
CA VAL A 236 -8.64 -18.52 -15.08
C VAL A 236 -9.82 -18.61 -16.05
N ASP A 237 -9.51 -18.83 -17.33
CA ASP A 237 -10.52 -18.90 -18.41
C ASP A 237 -11.45 -17.67 -18.48
N GLY A 238 -10.94 -16.49 -18.11
CA GLY A 238 -11.69 -15.23 -18.09
C GLY A 238 -12.56 -15.02 -16.84
N GLU A 239 -12.46 -15.90 -15.86
CA GLU A 239 -13.19 -15.83 -14.59
C GLU A 239 -12.26 -15.46 -13.44
N ALA A 240 -12.74 -14.60 -12.54
CA ALA A 240 -12.03 -14.22 -11.33
C ALA A 240 -12.01 -15.37 -10.31
N VAL A 241 -10.82 -15.82 -9.90
CA VAL A 241 -10.63 -16.78 -8.80
C VAL A 241 -10.69 -16.02 -7.47
N PRO A 242 -11.38 -16.50 -6.42
CA PRO A 242 -11.44 -15.80 -5.13
C PRO A 242 -10.15 -16.03 -4.31
N ASN A 243 -9.04 -15.44 -4.74
CA ASN A 243 -7.72 -15.54 -4.10
C ASN A 243 -6.96 -14.21 -4.03
N GLY A 244 -7.66 -13.08 -4.24
CA GLY A 244 -7.13 -11.75 -3.96
C GLY A 244 -7.04 -11.52 -2.45
N GLU A 245 -6.06 -10.73 -2.03
CA GLU A 245 -5.71 -10.58 -0.62
C GLU A 245 -5.71 -9.12 -0.19
N VAL A 246 -6.11 -8.87 1.05
CA VAL A 246 -5.84 -7.62 1.79
C VAL A 246 -5.37 -7.98 3.18
N ARG A 247 -4.33 -7.30 3.65
CA ARG A 247 -3.83 -7.41 5.01
C ARG A 247 -3.48 -6.04 5.57
N TYR A 248 -3.71 -5.86 6.89
CA TYR A 248 -3.30 -4.67 7.62
C TYR A 248 -2.47 -5.03 8.84
N TRP A 249 -1.42 -4.26 9.08
CA TRP A 249 -0.66 -4.28 10.31
C TRP A 249 -0.75 -2.93 11.01
N LEU A 250 -0.90 -2.97 12.33
CA LEU A 250 -0.91 -1.82 13.19
C LEU A 250 0.26 -1.95 14.17
N ASN A 251 1.25 -1.07 14.05
CA ASN A 251 2.50 -1.13 14.82
C ASN A 251 3.17 -2.52 14.73
N GLY A 252 3.24 -3.07 13.51
CA GLY A 252 3.81 -4.40 13.22
C GLY A 252 2.93 -5.61 13.57
N GLU A 253 1.76 -5.43 14.21
CA GLU A 253 0.84 -6.54 14.52
C GLU A 253 -0.20 -6.74 13.40
N LEU A 254 -0.35 -7.97 12.89
CA LEU A 254 -1.38 -8.31 11.90
C LEU A 254 -2.77 -8.22 12.54
N VAL A 255 -3.56 -7.22 12.15
CA VAL A 255 -4.89 -6.97 12.73
C VAL A 255 -6.04 -7.33 11.80
N TYR A 256 -5.79 -7.43 10.50
CA TYR A 256 -6.79 -7.82 9.51
C TYR A 256 -6.14 -8.61 8.39
N GLU A 257 -6.78 -9.70 7.98
CA GLU A 257 -6.43 -10.49 6.81
C GLU A 257 -7.72 -11.02 6.18
N ARG A 258 -7.79 -10.92 4.86
CA ARG A 258 -8.80 -11.60 4.06
C ARG A 258 -8.22 -11.95 2.68
N THR A 259 -8.35 -13.21 2.27
CA THR A 259 -7.65 -13.79 1.11
C THR A 259 -8.58 -14.40 0.06
N ASP A 260 -9.86 -14.03 0.08
CA ASP A 260 -10.90 -14.61 -0.78
C ASP A 260 -11.54 -13.59 -1.72
N PHE A 261 -10.86 -12.48 -2.00
CA PHE A 261 -11.42 -11.43 -2.85
C PHE A 261 -11.42 -11.80 -4.33
N ARG A 262 -12.50 -11.38 -5.01
CA ARG A 262 -12.57 -11.23 -6.47
C ARG A 262 -12.65 -9.74 -6.79
N TRP A 263 -11.54 -9.20 -7.28
CA TRP A 263 -11.40 -7.79 -7.66
C TRP A 263 -11.75 -7.57 -9.12
N THR A 264 -11.21 -8.40 -10.00
CA THR A 264 -11.27 -8.20 -11.45
C THR A 264 -11.32 -9.52 -12.23
N THR A 265 -11.88 -9.45 -13.43
CA THR A 265 -11.87 -10.50 -14.45
C THR A 265 -10.87 -10.23 -15.58
N THR A 266 -10.06 -9.16 -15.47
CA THR A 266 -9.10 -8.74 -16.51
C THR A 266 -7.77 -8.27 -15.93
N ASP A 267 -6.65 -8.71 -16.52
CA ASP A 267 -5.29 -8.27 -16.14
C ASP A 267 -5.05 -6.78 -16.47
N ALA A 268 -5.93 -6.16 -17.26
CA ALA A 268 -5.85 -4.74 -17.59
C ALA A 268 -6.29 -3.81 -16.44
N GLN A 269 -6.78 -4.36 -15.33
CA GLN A 269 -7.30 -3.62 -14.18
C GLN A 269 -6.63 -4.11 -12.89
N ALA A 270 -5.60 -3.42 -12.42
CA ALA A 270 -4.91 -3.75 -11.17
C ALA A 270 -4.84 -2.52 -10.25
N VAL A 271 -3.82 -2.40 -9.40
CA VAL A 271 -3.72 -1.28 -8.45
C VAL A 271 -3.32 -0.01 -9.19
N GLU A 272 -4.21 0.98 -9.27
CA GLU A 272 -3.94 2.27 -9.91
C GLU A 272 -3.46 3.33 -8.91
N HIS A 273 -4.06 3.30 -7.72
CA HIS A 273 -3.90 4.29 -6.67
C HIS A 273 -3.63 3.66 -5.31
N ALA A 274 -2.77 4.30 -4.54
CA ALA A 274 -2.45 3.96 -3.14
C ALA A 274 -2.24 5.24 -2.31
N GLY A 275 -2.25 5.13 -0.98
CA GLY A 275 -1.99 6.23 -0.05
C GLY A 275 -3.23 7.00 0.43
N PRO A 276 -3.10 8.28 0.81
CA PRO A 276 -4.16 9.05 1.47
C PRO A 276 -5.45 9.24 0.65
N ILE A 277 -6.57 8.78 1.22
CA ILE A 277 -7.94 9.11 0.77
C ILE A 277 -8.77 9.46 2.01
N VAL A 278 -9.19 10.73 2.12
CA VAL A 278 -9.81 11.23 3.35
C VAL A 278 -11.25 11.65 3.14
N ARG A 279 -12.16 10.92 3.78
CA ARG A 279 -13.59 11.21 3.75
C ARG A 279 -14.30 10.76 5.02
N TYR A 280 -14.95 11.71 5.68
CA TYR A 280 -15.84 11.46 6.80
C TYR A 280 -17.21 11.00 6.30
N GLY A 281 -17.77 9.98 6.94
CA GLY A 281 -19.07 9.40 6.62
C GLY A 281 -19.22 8.97 5.16
N GLY A 282 -20.46 8.78 4.72
CA GLY A 282 -20.87 8.80 3.32
C GLY A 282 -21.61 10.09 2.99
N SER A 283 -22.66 10.35 3.77
CA SER A 283 -23.50 11.56 3.69
C SER A 283 -23.48 12.41 4.96
N GLU A 284 -22.91 11.87 6.03
CA GLU A 284 -22.69 12.51 7.32
C GLU A 284 -21.58 13.56 7.18
N ASN A 285 -21.53 14.50 8.13
CA ASN A 285 -20.53 15.57 8.19
C ASN A 285 -19.75 15.47 9.50
N ALA A 286 -18.49 15.87 9.45
CA ALA A 286 -17.61 15.92 10.60
C ALA A 286 -18.19 16.86 11.68
N PRO A 287 -18.26 16.41 12.95
CA PRO A 287 -18.82 17.22 14.05
C PRO A 287 -17.87 18.33 14.52
N THR A 288 -16.57 18.15 14.27
CA THR A 288 -15.49 19.08 14.61
C THR A 288 -14.54 19.26 13.42
N ASP A 289 -13.54 20.13 13.55
CA ASP A 289 -12.44 20.16 12.59
C ASP A 289 -11.57 18.92 12.84
N LEU A 290 -11.46 18.03 11.84
CA LEU A 290 -10.66 16.82 11.94
C LEU A 290 -9.32 17.01 11.23
N ARG A 291 -8.26 16.48 11.83
CA ARG A 291 -6.90 16.51 11.27
C ARG A 291 -6.29 15.12 11.29
N LEU A 292 -5.70 14.75 10.17
CA LEU A 292 -4.85 13.58 10.00
C LEU A 292 -3.45 14.05 9.65
N TYR A 293 -2.44 13.37 10.17
CA TYR A 293 -1.05 13.60 9.85
C TYR A 293 -0.46 12.29 9.33
N TYR A 294 0.38 12.40 8.31
CA TYR A 294 1.06 11.30 7.65
C TYR A 294 2.53 11.65 7.55
N ASP A 295 3.38 10.67 7.76
CA ASP A 295 4.83 10.74 7.64
C ASP A 295 5.38 9.38 7.20
N GLU A 296 6.64 9.32 6.76
CA GLU A 296 7.33 8.06 6.44
C GLU A 296 6.56 7.15 5.46
N HIS A 297 5.96 7.73 4.41
CA HIS A 297 5.18 6.95 3.45
C HIS A 297 6.10 6.22 2.47
N ARG A 298 6.00 4.90 2.46
CA ARG A 298 6.71 4.01 1.56
C ARG A 298 5.74 3.09 0.84
N LEU A 299 6.02 2.81 -0.44
CA LEU A 299 5.34 1.79 -1.22
C LEU A 299 6.34 0.77 -1.75
N VAL A 300 5.89 -0.46 -1.92
CA VAL A 300 6.62 -1.58 -2.51
C VAL A 300 5.68 -2.26 -3.51
N LEU A 301 6.07 -2.32 -4.78
CA LEU A 301 5.20 -2.75 -5.89
C LEU A 301 5.67 -4.06 -6.51
N GLY A 302 4.74 -4.96 -6.86
CA GLY A 302 4.98 -6.12 -7.73
C GLY A 302 5.18 -7.48 -7.01
N ASP A 303 5.19 -8.55 -7.81
CA ASP A 303 5.38 -9.98 -7.44
C ASP A 303 6.87 -10.33 -7.27
N ALA A 304 7.56 -9.57 -6.48
CA ALA A 304 8.99 -9.68 -6.32
C ALA A 304 9.41 -11.02 -5.56
N PRO A 305 10.64 -11.58 -5.65
CA PRO A 305 11.06 -12.81 -4.91
C PRO A 305 11.34 -12.62 -3.41
N PRO A 306 10.93 -13.48 -2.48
CA PRO A 306 11.34 -13.28 -1.08
C PRO A 306 12.88 -13.23 -0.97
N ILE A 307 13.43 -12.17 -0.35
CA ILE A 307 14.84 -12.14 0.08
C ILE A 307 15.02 -13.42 0.90
N PRO A 308 15.83 -14.38 0.43
CA PRO A 308 16.00 -15.61 1.18
C PRO A 308 16.65 -15.27 2.51
N SER A 309 16.29 -16.00 3.57
CA SER A 309 16.92 -15.81 4.87
C SER A 309 18.44 -15.86 4.71
N TYR A 310 19.16 -14.92 5.32
CA TYR A 310 20.63 -14.90 5.28
C TYR A 310 21.23 -16.21 5.84
N ASP A 311 20.47 -16.94 6.66
CA ASP A 311 20.89 -18.24 7.21
C ASP A 311 20.71 -19.41 6.20
N GLU A 312 20.05 -19.18 5.07
CA GLU A 312 19.68 -20.20 4.08
C GLU A 312 20.48 -20.12 2.76
N GLN A 313 21.20 -19.02 2.50
CA GLN A 313 22.02 -18.83 1.30
C GLN A 313 23.50 -18.63 1.62
N ASP A 314 24.32 -19.59 1.22
CA ASP A 314 25.78 -19.46 1.31
C ASP A 314 26.26 -18.28 0.46
N GLY A 315 26.96 -17.32 1.08
CA GLY A 315 27.55 -16.17 0.39
C GLY A 315 26.64 -14.96 0.23
N PHE A 316 25.46 -14.92 0.88
CA PHE A 316 24.58 -13.75 0.94
C PHE A 316 24.42 -13.25 2.38
N VAL A 317 24.65 -11.95 2.61
CA VAL A 317 24.70 -11.39 3.97
C VAL A 317 23.89 -10.11 4.14
N SER A 318 23.45 -9.88 5.37
CA SER A 318 22.73 -8.67 5.76
C SER A 318 23.57 -7.41 5.55
N PRO A 319 22.97 -6.29 5.09
CA PRO A 319 23.65 -5.00 5.06
C PRO A 319 24.20 -4.54 6.43
N THR A 320 23.70 -5.11 7.53
CA THR A 320 24.14 -4.78 8.89
C THR A 320 25.57 -5.24 9.21
N VAL A 321 26.10 -6.24 8.49
CA VAL A 321 27.48 -6.70 8.67
C VAL A 321 28.49 -5.89 7.85
N ARG A 322 28.07 -4.79 7.21
CA ARG A 322 28.94 -3.94 6.37
C ARG A 322 30.28 -3.60 7.02
N ASP A 323 30.26 -3.26 8.31
CA ASP A 323 31.47 -2.83 9.03
C ASP A 323 32.47 -3.98 9.28
N GLU A 324 32.13 -5.22 8.91
CA GLU A 324 33.01 -6.40 8.91
C GLU A 324 33.84 -6.54 7.62
N TYR A 325 33.56 -5.73 6.59
CA TYR A 325 34.20 -5.80 5.28
C TYR A 325 35.03 -4.55 4.96
N GLU A 326 36.11 -4.72 4.19
CA GLU A 326 37.03 -3.64 3.81
C GLU A 326 36.45 -2.71 2.75
N GLY A 327 35.64 -3.27 1.84
CA GLY A 327 35.10 -2.53 0.70
C GLY A 327 33.75 -3.03 0.23
N ARG A 328 33.22 -2.33 -0.78
CA ARG A 328 31.88 -2.53 -1.32
C ARG A 328 31.78 -2.27 -2.81
N ILE A 329 30.91 -3.00 -3.49
CA ILE A 329 30.63 -2.85 -4.93
C ILE A 329 29.13 -2.68 -5.13
N THR A 330 28.73 -1.82 -6.06
CA THR A 330 27.36 -1.74 -6.57
C THR A 330 27.38 -1.81 -8.08
N PHE A 331 26.66 -2.77 -8.63
CA PHE A 331 26.56 -3.00 -10.07
C PHE A 331 25.13 -2.69 -10.54
N VAL A 332 24.97 -1.69 -11.41
CA VAL A 332 23.66 -1.28 -11.93
C VAL A 332 23.55 -1.65 -13.40
N SER A 333 22.52 -2.41 -13.76
CA SER A 333 22.23 -2.78 -15.14
C SER A 333 21.53 -1.65 -15.93
N ARG A 334 21.67 -1.68 -17.26
CA ARG A 334 20.95 -0.77 -18.18
C ARG A 334 19.56 -1.33 -18.55
N ASP A 335 19.08 -0.95 -19.72
CA ASP A 335 17.81 -1.37 -20.33
C ASP A 335 17.82 -2.81 -20.87
N GLU A 336 18.92 -3.56 -20.69
CA GLU A 336 19.04 -4.96 -21.13
C GLU A 336 19.72 -5.85 -20.08
N ARG A 337 19.46 -7.16 -20.18
CA ARG A 337 20.01 -8.16 -19.28
C ARG A 337 21.53 -8.19 -19.42
N THR A 338 22.23 -8.13 -18.30
CA THR A 338 23.69 -8.04 -18.26
C THR A 338 24.28 -9.25 -17.54
N THR A 339 25.25 -9.92 -18.15
CA THR A 339 26.04 -10.95 -17.46
C THR A 339 27.36 -10.35 -17.05
N TYR A 340 27.81 -10.60 -15.83
CA TYR A 340 29.08 -10.06 -15.34
C TYR A 340 29.84 -11.03 -14.44
N THR A 341 31.13 -10.71 -14.28
CA THR A 341 32.06 -11.43 -13.43
C THR A 341 32.86 -10.45 -12.58
N ILE A 342 32.99 -10.73 -11.28
CA ILE A 342 33.87 -10.00 -10.34
C ILE A 342 34.90 -10.99 -9.82
N ARG A 343 36.18 -10.62 -9.87
CA ARG A 343 37.30 -11.40 -9.30
C ARG A 343 37.91 -10.63 -8.14
N CYS A 344 38.10 -11.29 -7.00
CA CYS A 344 38.68 -10.72 -5.79
C CYS A 344 39.76 -11.65 -5.22
N ASP A 345 40.95 -11.09 -4.95
CA ASP A 345 41.99 -11.75 -4.15
C ASP A 345 41.65 -11.59 -2.67
N GLY A 346 40.67 -12.37 -2.23
CA GLY A 346 40.09 -12.30 -0.92
C GLY A 346 38.65 -12.84 -0.92
N GLU A 347 37.81 -12.30 -0.05
CA GLU A 347 36.41 -12.73 0.11
C GLU A 347 35.49 -11.71 -0.53
N ILE A 348 34.43 -12.18 -1.17
CA ILE A 348 33.32 -11.35 -1.63
C ILE A 348 32.02 -12.07 -1.32
N VAL A 349 31.06 -11.31 -0.81
CA VAL A 349 29.73 -11.78 -0.46
C VAL A 349 28.69 -10.88 -1.11
N HIS A 350 27.57 -11.49 -1.50
CA HIS A 350 26.43 -10.76 -2.01
C HIS A 350 25.66 -10.08 -0.87
N SER A 351 25.12 -8.90 -1.11
CA SER A 351 24.30 -8.18 -0.14
C SER A 351 23.32 -7.25 -0.84
N GLU A 352 22.23 -6.92 -0.17
CA GLU A 352 21.24 -5.93 -0.64
C GLU A 352 21.69 -4.48 -0.44
N TRP A 353 22.99 -4.29 -0.20
CA TRP A 353 23.55 -2.98 0.07
C TRP A 353 23.95 -2.28 -1.24
N SER A 354 23.71 -0.96 -1.34
CA SER A 354 24.05 -0.15 -2.51
C SER A 354 24.74 1.16 -2.11
N ASN A 355 25.65 1.64 -2.96
CA ASN A 355 26.33 2.94 -2.86
C ASN A 355 25.43 4.13 -3.27
N ILE A 356 24.27 3.87 -3.87
CA ILE A 356 23.43 4.91 -4.47
C ILE A 356 22.36 5.36 -3.47
N ASP A 357 22.33 6.65 -3.15
CA ASP A 357 21.37 7.22 -2.21
C ASP A 357 19.92 6.95 -2.65
N GLY A 358 19.11 6.40 -1.74
CA GLY A 358 17.71 6.07 -2.02
C GLY A 358 17.50 4.82 -2.88
N GLN A 359 18.56 4.07 -3.21
CA GLN A 359 18.48 2.83 -3.97
C GLN A 359 19.05 1.67 -3.15
N ARG A 360 18.35 0.53 -3.14
CA ARG A 360 18.80 -0.71 -2.49
C ARG A 360 19.21 -1.71 -3.57
N ALA A 361 20.26 -2.50 -3.34
CA ALA A 361 20.56 -3.62 -4.22
C ALA A 361 19.55 -4.76 -3.94
N THR A 362 19.22 -5.54 -4.96
CA THR A 362 18.27 -6.65 -4.89
C THR A 362 19.01 -7.97 -4.72
N TYR A 363 18.39 -8.96 -4.07
CA TYR A 363 18.94 -10.32 -4.14
C TYR A 363 18.89 -10.81 -5.61
N ASN A 364 19.95 -11.49 -6.04
CA ASN A 364 20.11 -12.00 -7.38
C ASN A 364 20.47 -13.48 -7.27
N ASP A 365 19.48 -14.33 -7.57
CA ASP A 365 19.59 -15.78 -7.46
C ASP A 365 20.55 -16.41 -8.49
N THR A 366 20.97 -15.64 -9.48
CA THR A 366 21.97 -16.06 -10.46
C THR A 366 23.41 -15.89 -9.97
N VAL A 367 23.60 -15.21 -8.83
CA VAL A 367 24.91 -14.99 -8.21
C VAL A 367 25.49 -16.32 -7.77
N SER A 368 26.60 -16.69 -8.39
CA SER A 368 27.41 -17.85 -8.02
C SER A 368 28.77 -17.37 -7.55
N ILE A 369 29.09 -17.63 -6.28
CA ILE A 369 30.38 -17.28 -5.66
C ILE A 369 31.20 -18.57 -5.51
N THR A 370 32.41 -18.59 -6.05
CA THR A 370 33.34 -19.72 -5.95
C THR A 370 34.71 -19.25 -5.46
N ASP A 371 35.35 -20.03 -4.60
CA ASP A 371 36.71 -19.77 -4.10
C ASP A 371 37.61 -20.99 -4.38
N ASP A 372 38.58 -20.82 -5.29
CA ASP A 372 39.68 -21.76 -5.54
C ASP A 372 41.03 -21.03 -5.47
N GLY A 373 41.16 -20.14 -4.47
CA GLY A 373 42.33 -19.28 -4.23
C GLY A 373 42.20 -17.84 -4.74
N GLU A 374 41.18 -17.57 -5.56
CA GLU A 374 40.66 -16.25 -5.91
C GLU A 374 39.13 -16.40 -5.87
N THR A 375 38.43 -15.48 -5.21
CA THR A 375 36.97 -15.52 -5.18
C THR A 375 36.40 -14.92 -6.45
N VAL A 376 35.57 -15.69 -7.14
CA VAL A 376 34.92 -15.32 -8.39
C VAL A 376 33.42 -15.28 -8.19
N VAL A 377 32.82 -14.13 -8.47
CA VAL A 377 31.37 -13.94 -8.61
C VAL A 377 31.02 -14.02 -10.09
N GLU A 378 30.06 -14.86 -10.46
CA GLU A 378 29.41 -14.85 -11.77
C GLU A 378 27.92 -14.61 -11.58
N ALA A 379 27.33 -13.68 -12.34
CA ALA A 379 25.92 -13.34 -12.20
C ALA A 379 25.31 -12.82 -13.51
N THR A 380 23.98 -12.89 -13.60
CA THR A 380 23.16 -12.32 -14.66
C THR A 380 22.09 -11.42 -14.05
N ILE A 381 22.22 -10.12 -14.21
CA ILE A 381 21.29 -9.12 -13.69
C ILE A 381 20.25 -8.74 -14.77
N VAL A 382 18.98 -8.61 -14.36
CA VAL A 382 17.88 -8.18 -15.23
C VAL A 382 17.92 -6.66 -15.47
N PRO A 383 17.29 -6.13 -16.53
CA PRO A 383 17.29 -4.68 -16.79
C PRO A 383 16.83 -3.83 -15.61
N SER A 384 17.43 -2.66 -15.44
CA SER A 384 17.09 -1.67 -14.40
C SER A 384 17.16 -2.21 -12.96
N SER A 385 17.92 -3.27 -12.72
CA SER A 385 18.20 -3.83 -11.38
C SER A 385 19.62 -3.48 -10.91
N THR A 386 19.88 -3.69 -9.61
CA THR A 386 21.10 -3.34 -8.89
C THR A 386 21.57 -4.50 -8.02
N ASP A 387 22.81 -4.93 -8.17
CA ASP A 387 23.43 -5.94 -7.30
C ASP A 387 24.48 -5.29 -6.40
N GLY A 388 24.62 -5.82 -5.18
CA GLY A 388 25.42 -5.26 -4.12
C GLY A 388 26.39 -6.27 -3.53
N TYR A 389 27.62 -5.87 -3.26
CA TYR A 389 28.63 -6.77 -2.71
C TYR A 389 29.42 -6.11 -1.59
N PHE A 390 29.80 -6.91 -0.60
CA PHE A 390 30.88 -6.57 0.31
C PHE A 390 32.09 -7.45 0.02
N TYR A 391 33.29 -6.90 0.22
CA TYR A 391 34.51 -7.65 -0.03
C TYR A 391 35.61 -7.34 0.99
N ASN A 392 36.48 -8.32 1.20
CA ASN A 392 37.76 -8.22 1.93
C ASN A 392 38.87 -8.59 0.95
N GLY A 393 39.93 -7.79 0.85
CA GLY A 393 41.02 -8.02 -0.11
C GLY A 393 41.02 -7.04 -1.29
N GLU A 394 41.55 -7.46 -2.43
CA GLU A 394 41.75 -6.61 -3.61
C GLU A 394 40.85 -7.07 -4.77
N ILE A 395 40.13 -6.14 -5.41
CA ILE A 395 39.39 -6.45 -6.64
C ILE A 395 40.38 -6.57 -7.79
N VAL A 396 40.46 -7.76 -8.37
CA VAL A 396 41.39 -8.12 -9.45
C VAL A 396 40.86 -7.68 -10.81
N SER A 397 39.58 -7.95 -11.07
CA SER A 397 38.93 -7.54 -12.32
C SER A 397 37.42 -7.55 -12.24
N ILE A 398 36.78 -6.72 -13.06
CA ILE A 398 35.34 -6.71 -13.27
C ILE A 398 35.09 -6.73 -14.79
N SER A 399 34.20 -7.58 -15.27
CA SER A 399 33.81 -7.64 -16.68
C SER A 399 32.32 -7.85 -16.83
N ALA A 400 31.69 -7.22 -17.83
CA ALA A 400 30.26 -7.34 -18.10
C ALA A 400 29.93 -7.34 -19.60
N ASP A 401 28.78 -7.90 -19.97
CA ASP A 401 28.20 -7.81 -21.31
C ASP A 401 26.66 -7.69 -21.22
N PRO A 402 26.08 -6.53 -21.61
CA PRO A 402 26.76 -5.28 -21.98
C PRO A 402 27.44 -4.58 -20.78
N ASP A 403 28.05 -3.42 -21.01
CA ASP A 403 28.54 -2.56 -19.93
C ASP A 403 27.40 -2.12 -19.00
N PRO A 404 27.66 -2.02 -17.68
CA PRO A 404 26.67 -1.53 -16.73
C PRO A 404 26.21 -0.10 -17.03
N ALA A 405 25.07 0.28 -16.45
CA ALA A 405 24.63 1.66 -16.37
C ALA A 405 25.60 2.44 -15.47
N GLU A 406 25.87 1.87 -14.30
CA GLU A 406 26.75 2.42 -13.29
C GLU A 406 27.50 1.28 -12.59
N LEU A 407 28.76 1.53 -12.28
CA LEU A 407 29.57 0.68 -11.42
C LEU A 407 30.13 1.56 -10.31
N TRP A 408 29.94 1.14 -9.06
CA TRP A 408 30.47 1.84 -7.90
C TRP A 408 31.39 0.91 -7.12
N VAL A 409 32.56 1.40 -6.74
CA VAL A 409 33.51 0.71 -5.86
C VAL A 409 33.89 1.67 -4.74
N ASP A 410 33.68 1.26 -3.49
CA ASP A 410 34.02 2.01 -2.27
C ASP A 410 33.43 3.42 -2.15
N GLY A 411 32.30 3.66 -2.83
CA GLY A 411 31.61 4.96 -2.82
C GLY A 411 31.92 5.84 -4.02
N ASP A 412 32.85 5.43 -4.87
CA ASP A 412 33.19 6.15 -6.10
C ASP A 412 32.56 5.44 -7.30
N GLN A 413 31.90 6.21 -8.17
CA GLN A 413 31.48 5.72 -9.47
C GLN A 413 32.71 5.58 -10.37
N VAL A 414 32.90 4.40 -10.96
CA VAL A 414 34.08 4.04 -11.76
C VAL A 414 33.67 3.57 -13.16
N ASP A 415 34.60 3.61 -14.09
CA ASP A 415 34.42 2.97 -15.40
C ASP A 415 34.77 1.47 -15.26
N ILE A 416 34.02 0.58 -15.92
CA ILE A 416 34.34 -0.85 -15.88
C ILE A 416 35.70 -1.15 -16.51
N ASP A 417 36.13 -0.31 -17.46
CA ASP A 417 37.45 -0.41 -18.10
C ASP A 417 38.61 -0.17 -17.10
N ASP A 418 38.36 0.50 -15.95
CA ASP A 418 39.36 0.68 -14.89
C ASP A 418 39.71 -0.66 -14.20
N TYR A 419 38.88 -1.69 -14.40
CA TYR A 419 39.02 -3.04 -13.83
C TYR A 419 39.11 -4.14 -14.89
N ALA A 420 39.40 -3.79 -16.14
CA ALA A 420 39.65 -4.78 -17.18
C ALA A 420 40.93 -5.58 -16.85
N GLY A 421 40.79 -6.87 -16.54
CA GLY A 421 41.94 -7.76 -16.29
C GLY A 421 42.88 -7.87 -17.50
N GLU A 422 44.17 -8.08 -17.26
CA GLU A 422 45.17 -8.34 -18.33
C GLU A 422 44.97 -9.70 -19.05
#